data_AF-A0A7S0Z896-F1
#
_entry.id   AF-A0A7S0Z896-F1
#
_cell.length_a   1.000
_cell.length_b   1.000
_cell.length_c   1.000
_cell.angle_alpha   90.00
_cell.angle_beta   90.00
_cell.angle_gamma   90.00
#
_symmetry.space_group_name_H-M   'P 1'
#
loop_
_entity.id
_entity.type
_entity.pdbx_description
1 polymer ?
#
loop_
_entity_poly.entity_id
_entity_poly.type
_entity_poly.pdbx_seq_one_letter_code
_entity_poly.pdbx_strand_id
1 'polypeptide(L)'
;VAAGAAVLLSSILPESTRWSILNPAVMKQILVEGAEKLPGPHRYEQGAGKLNLLQSAEILKAYKPRASIIPSDFDLTECPYAWPHCKQGIYATMMPLILNTTIANGLGAHGEVVVAP
;
A
#
# COMPACT_ATOMS: atom_id res chain seq x y z
N VAL A 1 1.97 -17.13 -6.03
CA VAL A 1 2.85 -16.13 -6.70
C VAL A 1 3.38 -15.08 -5.72
N ALA A 2 2.54 -14.36 -4.97
CA ALA A 2 2.98 -13.29 -4.06
C ALA A 2 4.02 -13.69 -3.00
N ALA A 3 3.89 -14.89 -2.40
CA ALA A 3 4.89 -15.38 -1.44
C ALA A 3 6.28 -15.59 -2.08
N GLY A 4 6.34 -16.12 -3.30
CA GLY A 4 7.59 -16.29 -4.04
C GLY A 4 8.23 -14.95 -4.41
N ALA A 5 7.41 -13.97 -4.79
CA ALA A 5 7.87 -12.60 -5.00
C ALA A 5 8.46 -11.97 -3.72
N ALA A 6 7.84 -12.17 -2.57
CA ALA A 6 8.35 -11.69 -1.30
C ALA A 6 9.71 -12.34 -0.92
N VAL A 7 9.87 -13.64 -1.18
CA VAL A 7 11.14 -14.35 -0.97
C VAL A 7 12.22 -13.88 -1.95
N LEU A 8 11.86 -13.63 -3.21
CA LEU A 8 12.80 -13.08 -4.19
C LEU A 8 13.24 -11.65 -3.82
N LEU A 9 12.31 -10.81 -3.35
CA LEU A 9 12.64 -9.46 -2.91
C LEU A 9 13.51 -9.49 -1.65
N SER A 10 13.27 -10.42 -0.72
CA SER A 10 14.07 -10.51 0.50
C SER A 10 15.53 -10.92 0.22
N SER A 11 15.79 -11.69 -0.84
CA SER A 11 17.15 -12.10 -1.21
C SER A 11 18.00 -10.95 -1.78
N ILE A 12 17.39 -9.84 -2.20
CA ILE A 12 18.10 -8.64 -2.68
C ILE A 12 18.88 -7.97 -1.55
N LEU A 13 18.37 -8.04 -0.32
CA LEU A 13 19.07 -7.49 0.84
C LEU A 13 20.22 -8.40 1.30
N PRO A 14 21.37 -7.82 1.71
CA PRO A 14 22.45 -8.57 2.33
C PRO A 14 21.97 -9.31 3.58
N GLU A 15 22.43 -10.54 3.77
CA GLU A 15 21.98 -11.40 4.87
C GLU A 15 22.17 -10.78 6.26
N SER A 16 23.24 -10.00 6.44
CA SER A 16 23.56 -9.30 7.69
C SER A 16 22.53 -8.23 8.10
N THR A 17 21.80 -7.65 7.14
CA THR A 17 20.84 -6.55 7.37
C THR A 17 19.40 -6.92 7.00
N ARG A 18 19.20 -8.07 6.34
CA ARG A 18 17.90 -8.53 5.86
C ARG A 18 16.84 -8.53 6.94
N TRP A 19 17.14 -9.13 8.10
CA TRP A 19 16.16 -9.30 9.18
C TRP A 19 16.05 -8.11 10.13
N SER A 20 16.97 -7.14 10.04
CA SER A 20 16.82 -5.87 10.77
C SER A 20 15.91 -4.89 10.03
N ILE A 21 15.81 -5.01 8.70
CA ILE A 21 14.96 -4.16 7.86
C ILE A 21 13.62 -4.82 7.58
N LEU A 22 13.59 -6.12 7.25
CA LEU A 22 12.37 -6.78 6.81
C LEU A 22 11.50 -7.24 7.98
N ASN A 23 10.23 -6.85 7.89
CA ASN A 23 9.13 -7.45 8.62
C ASN A 23 7.91 -7.55 7.68
N PRO A 24 6.81 -8.23 8.08
CA PRO A 24 5.64 -8.36 7.23
C PRO A 24 5.04 -7.03 6.78
N ALA A 25 5.11 -5.99 7.61
CA ALA A 25 4.59 -4.66 7.28
C ALA A 25 5.44 -3.97 6.21
N VAL A 26 6.78 -4.03 6.33
CA VAL A 26 7.73 -3.54 5.32
C VAL A 26 7.48 -4.22 3.98
N MET A 27 7.34 -5.56 3.98
CA MET A 27 7.06 -6.30 2.75
C MET A 27 5.72 -5.87 2.13
N LYS A 28 4.67 -5.69 2.93
CA LYS A 28 3.38 -5.18 2.45
C LYS A 28 3.51 -3.77 1.86
N GLN A 29 4.24 -2.87 2.50
CA GLN A 29 4.45 -1.50 2.01
C GLN A 29 5.15 -1.52 0.66
N ILE A 30 6.26 -2.25 0.53
CA ILE A 30 7.04 -2.33 -0.71
C ILE A 30 6.19 -2.85 -1.87
N LEU A 31 5.43 -3.93 -1.64
CA LEU A 31 4.60 -4.54 -2.68
C LEU A 31 3.44 -3.64 -3.12
N VAL A 32 2.89 -2.85 -2.20
CA VAL A 32 1.78 -1.93 -2.47
C VAL A 32 2.27 -0.65 -3.13
N GLU A 33 3.35 -0.05 -2.63
CA GLU A 33 3.95 1.17 -3.19
C GLU A 33 4.56 0.91 -4.58
N GLY A 34 5.07 -0.31 -4.80
CA GLY A 34 5.59 -0.74 -6.09
C GLY A 34 4.54 -1.33 -7.04
N ALA A 35 3.25 -1.35 -6.69
CA ALA A 35 2.21 -1.88 -7.59
C ALA A 35 1.85 -0.88 -8.69
N GLU A 36 1.51 -1.39 -9.87
CA GLU A 36 1.11 -0.60 -11.03
C GLU A 36 -0.41 -0.68 -11.24
N LYS A 37 -1.11 0.46 -11.24
CA LYS A 37 -2.55 0.52 -11.50
C LYS A 37 -2.85 -0.05 -12.90
N LEU A 38 -3.79 -0.99 -12.98
CA LEU A 38 -4.31 -1.54 -14.23
C LEU A 38 -5.36 -0.60 -14.85
N PRO A 39 -5.36 -0.42 -16.18
CA PRO A 39 -6.43 0.28 -16.86
C PRO A 39 -7.68 -0.60 -16.90
N GLY A 40 -8.83 -0.04 -16.53
CA GLY A 40 -10.13 -0.72 -16.61
C GLY A 40 -10.70 -1.12 -15.24
N PRO A 41 -10.16 -2.16 -14.56
CA PRO A 41 -10.66 -2.60 -13.26
C PRO A 41 -10.66 -1.48 -12.22
N HIS A 42 -11.64 -1.48 -11.33
CA HIS A 42 -11.66 -0.52 -10.23
C HIS A 42 -10.83 -1.03 -9.04
N ARG A 43 -10.46 -0.12 -8.13
CA ARG A 43 -9.62 -0.39 -6.95
C ARG A 43 -10.11 -1.57 -6.10
N TYR A 44 -11.41 -1.81 -6.00
CA TYR A 44 -11.94 -2.97 -5.24
C TYR A 44 -11.66 -4.34 -5.88
N GLU A 45 -11.38 -4.39 -7.19
CA GLU A 45 -11.01 -5.62 -7.90
C GLU A 45 -9.50 -5.80 -7.94
N GLN A 46 -8.77 -4.76 -8.35
CA GLN A 46 -7.32 -4.83 -8.54
C GLN A 46 -6.50 -4.51 -7.27
N GLY A 47 -7.13 -3.96 -6.22
CA GLY A 47 -6.45 -3.46 -5.03
C GLY A 47 -5.50 -2.31 -5.36
N ALA A 48 -4.24 -2.46 -4.95
CA ALA A 48 -3.16 -1.52 -5.28
C ALA A 48 -2.73 -1.59 -6.77
N GLY A 49 -3.11 -2.66 -7.47
CA GLY A 49 -2.77 -2.89 -8.87
C GLY A 49 -1.96 -4.15 -9.08
N LYS A 50 -1.37 -4.25 -10.27
CA LYS A 50 -0.51 -5.36 -10.67
C LYS A 50 0.83 -5.29 -9.95
N LEU A 51 1.28 -6.46 -9.46
CA LEU A 51 2.59 -6.60 -8.87
C LEU A 51 3.71 -6.25 -9.88
N ASN A 52 4.54 -5.25 -9.55
CA ASN A 52 5.74 -4.90 -10.31
C ASN A 52 6.99 -5.10 -9.42
N LEU A 53 7.71 -6.18 -9.71
CA LEU A 53 8.89 -6.61 -8.93
C LEU A 53 10.08 -5.67 -9.09
N LEU A 54 10.26 -5.07 -10.26
CA LEU A 54 11.37 -4.16 -10.53
C LEU A 54 11.18 -2.88 -9.71
N GLN A 55 9.98 -2.31 -9.75
CA GLN A 55 9.66 -1.12 -8.96
C GLN A 55 9.71 -1.41 -7.46
N SER A 56 9.19 -2.57 -7.03
CA SER A 56 9.29 -3.03 -5.64
C SER A 56 10.75 -3.19 -5.19
N ALA A 57 11.63 -3.72 -6.05
CA ALA A 57 13.04 -3.88 -5.75
C ALA A 57 13.77 -2.54 -5.62
N GLU A 58 13.49 -1.57 -6.49
CA GLU A 58 14.06 -0.22 -6.39
C GLU A 58 13.60 0.50 -5.12
N ILE A 59 12.32 0.38 -4.76
CA ILE A 59 11.80 0.92 -3.50
C ILE A 59 12.51 0.25 -2.31
N LEU A 60 12.65 -1.08 -2.31
CA LEU A 60 13.29 -1.82 -1.23
C LEU A 60 14.76 -1.41 -1.01
N LYS A 61 15.52 -1.11 -2.06
CA LYS A 61 16.93 -0.67 -1.94
C LYS A 61 17.07 0.66 -1.19
N ALA A 62 16.12 1.58 -1.39
CA ALA A 62 16.12 2.90 -0.75
C ALA A 62 15.23 2.96 0.51
N TYR A 63 14.60 1.84 0.88
CA TYR A 63 13.58 1.80 1.91
C TYR A 63 14.17 2.09 3.30
N LYS A 64 13.53 3.02 4.00
CA LYS A 64 13.75 3.27 5.43
C LYS A 64 12.49 2.88 6.20
N PRO A 65 12.58 2.03 7.23
CA PRO A 65 11.46 1.67 8.09
C PRO A 65 10.65 2.90 8.50
N ARG A 66 9.35 2.88 8.16
CA ARG A 66 8.42 3.97 8.45
C ARG A 66 7.00 3.44 8.66
N ALA A 67 6.18 4.20 9.36
CA ALA A 67 4.74 4.02 9.33
C ALA A 67 4.17 4.66 8.05
N SER A 68 3.25 3.98 7.38
CA SER A 68 2.51 4.51 6.23
C SER A 68 1.04 4.11 6.28
N ILE A 69 0.22 4.83 5.51
CA ILE A 69 -1.22 4.64 5.42
C ILE A 69 -1.54 4.06 4.04
N ILE A 70 -2.37 3.02 3.99
CA ILE A 70 -2.77 2.32 2.76
C ILE A 70 -4.31 2.31 2.66
N PRO A 71 -4.91 2.90 1.62
CA PRO A 71 -4.26 3.65 0.53
C PRO A 71 -3.71 5.00 1.00
N SER A 72 -2.69 5.52 0.32
CA SER A 72 -2.10 6.84 0.57
C SER A 72 -3.07 7.99 0.28
N ASP A 73 -3.95 7.76 -0.69
CA ASP A 73 -4.86 8.73 -1.27
C ASP A 73 -6.14 8.03 -1.75
N PHE A 74 -7.24 8.76 -1.70
CA PHE A 74 -8.54 8.31 -2.20
C PHE A 74 -9.22 9.44 -2.95
N ASP A 75 -8.84 9.60 -4.23
CA ASP A 75 -9.49 10.56 -5.11
C ASP A 75 -10.81 10.00 -5.64
N LEU A 76 -11.91 10.66 -5.27
CA LEU A 76 -13.25 10.32 -5.70
C LEU A 76 -13.52 10.73 -7.15
N THR A 77 -12.65 11.48 -7.81
CA THR A 77 -12.85 11.92 -9.19
C THR A 77 -12.26 10.97 -10.23
N GLU A 78 -11.39 10.03 -9.80
CA GLU A 78 -10.75 9.05 -10.69
C GLU A 78 -11.73 7.94 -11.12
N CYS A 79 -12.32 8.04 -12.31
CA CYS A 79 -13.07 6.94 -12.94
C CYS A 79 -12.25 6.23 -14.04
N PRO A 80 -12.26 4.89 -14.14
CA PRO A 80 -13.08 3.92 -13.38
C PRO A 80 -12.47 3.48 -12.04
N TYR A 81 -11.30 3.99 -11.66
CA TYR A 81 -10.53 3.43 -10.54
C TYR A 81 -11.24 3.52 -9.17
N ALA A 82 -11.92 4.62 -8.87
CA ALA A 82 -12.71 4.81 -7.64
C ALA A 82 -14.20 4.46 -7.80
N TRP A 83 -14.58 3.73 -8.85
CA TRP A 83 -15.95 3.20 -8.99
C TRP A 83 -16.30 2.28 -7.80
N PRO A 84 -17.49 2.39 -7.19
CA PRO A 84 -18.66 3.19 -7.60
C PRO A 84 -18.68 4.64 -7.06
N HIS A 85 -17.78 4.99 -6.13
CA HIS A 85 -17.81 6.29 -5.47
C HIS A 85 -17.55 7.46 -6.41
N CYS A 86 -16.82 7.23 -7.51
CA CYS A 86 -16.58 8.29 -8.48
C CYS A 86 -17.81 8.77 -9.24
N LYS A 87 -18.94 8.05 -9.11
CA LYS A 87 -20.23 8.45 -9.69
C LYS A 87 -21.29 8.80 -8.66
N GLN A 88 -20.93 8.73 -7.38
CA GLN A 88 -21.76 9.22 -6.30
C GLN A 88 -21.47 10.71 -6.09
N GLY A 89 -22.48 11.56 -6.30
CA GLY A 89 -22.36 12.99 -6.01
C GLY A 89 -22.29 13.24 -4.50
N ILE A 90 -21.39 14.13 -4.07
CA ILE A 90 -21.29 14.57 -2.67
C ILE A 90 -22.15 15.82 -2.49
N TYR A 91 -23.06 15.80 -1.53
CA TYR A 91 -23.95 16.91 -1.19
C TYR A 91 -24.18 16.97 0.33
N ALA A 92 -24.60 18.13 0.83
CA ALA A 92 -24.59 18.46 2.26
C ALA A 92 -25.39 17.50 3.17
N THR A 93 -26.40 16.81 2.63
CA THR A 93 -27.29 15.90 3.38
C THR A 93 -27.03 14.42 3.12
N MET A 94 -25.93 14.08 2.44
CA MET A 94 -25.56 12.70 2.13
C MET A 94 -25.16 11.94 3.40
N MET A 95 -25.41 10.63 3.43
CA MET A 95 -24.80 9.75 4.43
C MET A 95 -23.25 9.87 4.37
N PRO A 96 -22.55 9.89 5.52
CA PRO A 96 -21.09 9.96 5.53
C PRO A 96 -20.45 8.82 4.72
N LEU A 97 -19.47 9.16 3.90
CA LEU A 97 -18.64 8.17 3.25
C LEU A 97 -17.61 7.65 4.26
N ILE A 98 -17.62 6.35 4.51
CA ILE A 98 -16.65 5.69 5.40
C ILE A 98 -15.63 4.96 4.54
N LEU A 99 -14.35 5.27 4.74
CA LEU A 99 -13.24 4.64 4.03
C LEU A 99 -12.37 3.87 5.02
N ASN A 100 -12.13 2.60 4.74
CA ASN A 100 -11.20 1.79 5.51
C ASN A 100 -9.78 2.09 5.05
N THR A 101 -8.91 2.41 6.00
CA THR A 101 -7.48 2.55 5.76
C THR A 101 -6.69 1.65 6.68
N THR A 102 -5.57 1.13 6.19
CA THR A 102 -4.65 0.30 6.95
C THR A 102 -3.40 1.09 7.28
N ILE A 103 -3.06 1.17 8.56
CA ILE A 103 -1.76 1.67 9.00
C ILE A 103 -0.77 0.49 8.93
N ALA A 104 0.24 0.61 8.08
CA ALA A 104 1.35 -0.34 8.02
C ALA A 104 2.54 0.25 8.76
N ASN A 105 3.00 -0.44 9.81
CA ASN A 105 4.14 0.00 10.61
C ASN A 105 5.40 -0.80 10.29
N GLY A 106 6.33 -0.21 9.53
CA GLY A 106 7.61 -0.82 9.22
C GLY A 106 8.65 -0.77 10.36
N LEU A 107 8.43 0.03 11.41
CA LEU A 107 9.41 0.27 12.47
C LEU A 107 9.48 -0.87 13.51
N GLY A 108 8.38 -1.59 13.72
CA GLY A 108 8.30 -2.63 14.75
C GLY A 108 6.89 -3.19 14.93
N ALA A 109 6.76 -4.18 15.82
CA ALA A 109 5.48 -4.86 16.07
C ALA A 109 4.47 -4.00 16.84
N HIS A 110 4.93 -3.05 17.65
CA HIS A 110 4.11 -2.15 18.45
C HIS A 110 4.29 -0.71 17.97
N GLY A 111 3.20 0.05 17.97
CA GLY A 111 3.20 1.49 17.71
C GLY A 111 1.95 2.10 18.32
N GLU A 112 2.05 3.34 18.76
CA GLU A 112 0.94 4.09 19.34
C GLU A 112 0.69 5.36 18.52
N VAL A 113 -0.59 5.67 18.29
CA VAL A 113 -1.00 6.94 17.69
C VAL A 113 -1.13 7.94 18.82
N VAL A 114 -0.11 8.76 19.01
CA VAL A 114 -0.05 9.74 20.12
C VAL A 114 -0.98 10.92 19.87
N VAL A 115 -1.21 11.29 18.60
CA VAL A 115 -2.09 12.39 18.19
C VAL A 115 -2.80 12.00 16.90
N ALA A 116 -4.13 12.06 16.90
CA ALA A 116 -4.92 11.98 15.68
C ALA A 116 -4.92 13.36 14.98
N PRO A 117 -4.88 13.41 13.64
CA PRO A 117 -5.00 14.65 12.88
C PRO A 117 -6.35 15.34 13.07
#